data_AF-A0A2J7RG81-F1
#
_entry.id   AF-A0A2J7RG81-F1
#
_cell.length_a   1.000
_cell.length_b   1.000
_cell.length_c   1.000
_cell.angle_alpha   90.00
_cell.angle_beta   90.00
_cell.angle_gamma   90.00
#
_symmetry.space_group_name_H-M   'P 1'
#
loop_
_entity.id
_entity.type
_entity.pdbx_description
1 polymer ?
#
loop_
_entity_poly.entity_id
_entity_poly.type
_entity_poly.pdbx_seq_one_letter_code
_entity_poly.pdbx_strand_id
1 'polypeptide(L)'
;MKISRQPTPVTIKIDQKQLENVKCFKYLGSLLTDDGRCTCEIKSRIAMAKAAFSKKKNLFTSKLDLNLRKKLVKCYIWSIALYGAETWTLRAVDQKHLESFEMWCWRRMEKISWTDYVRNEEVLIRVSEQRNILHEIRKRKANWIGHVLRRNCLLKEVIEGKIEGRIEVTRRRKKMLDDLGDRRGYCHLKEKALDRIKWRNCFGRDCGPVV
;
A
#
# COMPACT_ATOMS: atom_id res chain seq x y z
N MET A 1 16.92 -16.15 -5.77
CA MET A 1 16.09 -15.93 -4.56
C MET A 1 15.24 -17.18 -4.32
N LYS A 2 15.51 -17.98 -3.27
CA LYS A 2 14.70 -19.17 -2.95
C LYS A 2 13.58 -18.74 -2.00
N ILE A 3 12.35 -18.71 -2.48
CA ILE A 3 11.16 -18.41 -1.67
C ILE A 3 10.58 -19.75 -1.20
N SER A 4 11.06 -20.26 -0.07
CA SER A 4 10.61 -21.50 0.55
C SER A 4 9.71 -21.21 1.75
N ARG A 5 8.73 -22.09 2.04
CA ARG A 5 7.95 -22.02 3.29
C ARG A 5 8.77 -22.46 4.50
N GLN A 6 9.79 -23.27 4.29
CA GLN A 6 10.74 -23.66 5.32
C GLN A 6 11.95 -22.73 5.28
N PRO A 7 12.32 -22.10 6.40
CA PRO A 7 13.49 -21.25 6.48
C PRO A 7 14.74 -22.13 6.38
N THR A 8 15.32 -22.21 5.18
CA THR A 8 16.64 -22.81 4.99
C THR A 8 17.66 -21.68 4.94
N PRO A 9 18.69 -21.66 5.81
CA PRO A 9 19.75 -20.67 5.74
C PRO A 9 20.38 -20.69 4.36
N VAL A 10 20.51 -19.52 3.73
CA VAL A 10 21.18 -19.41 2.43
C VAL A 10 22.60 -18.90 2.66
N THR A 11 23.58 -19.64 2.15
CA THR A 11 24.99 -19.21 2.19
C THR A 11 25.28 -18.37 0.94
N ILE A 12 25.30 -17.06 1.10
CA ILE A 12 25.70 -16.12 0.04
C ILE A 12 27.05 -15.52 0.45
N LYS A 13 28.03 -15.56 -0.46
CA LYS A 13 29.35 -14.95 -0.26
C LYS A 13 29.54 -13.82 -1.28
N ILE A 14 29.99 -12.65 -0.81
CA ILE A 14 30.45 -11.52 -1.63
C ILE A 14 31.89 -11.25 -1.23
N ASP A 15 32.82 -11.24 -2.18
CA ASP A 15 34.25 -11.03 -1.92
C ASP A 15 34.78 -11.94 -0.80
N GLN A 16 34.42 -13.23 -0.85
CA GLN A 16 34.75 -14.25 0.15
C GLN A 16 34.13 -14.04 1.55
N LYS A 17 33.43 -12.93 1.80
CA LYS A 17 32.70 -12.67 3.04
C LYS A 17 31.29 -13.23 2.99
N GLN A 18 30.93 -14.04 3.98
CA GLN A 18 29.57 -14.57 4.12
C GLN A 18 28.62 -13.48 4.60
N LEU A 19 27.47 -13.35 3.93
CA LEU A 19 26.40 -12.45 4.35
C LEU A 19 25.60 -13.04 5.51
N GLU A 20 25.24 -12.18 6.46
CA GLU A 20 24.36 -12.54 7.57
C GLU A 20 22.93 -12.77 7.09
N ASN A 21 22.28 -13.81 7.63
CA ASN A 21 20.86 -14.06 7.41
C ASN A 21 20.06 -13.38 8.52
N VAL A 22 19.32 -12.32 8.18
CA VAL A 22 18.46 -11.59 9.13
C VAL A 22 16.98 -11.83 8.85
N LYS A 23 16.16 -11.88 9.91
CA LYS A 23 14.69 -12.03 9.78
C LYS A 23 14.00 -10.76 9.30
N CYS A 24 14.56 -9.60 9.68
CA CYS A 24 14.04 -8.29 9.35
C CYS A 24 15.19 -7.41 8.88
N PHE A 25 15.02 -6.73 7.75
CA PHE A 25 16.02 -5.82 7.21
C PHE A 25 15.36 -4.52 6.78
N LYS A 26 15.95 -3.37 7.15
CA LYS A 26 15.47 -2.07 6.68
C LYS A 26 16.29 -1.64 5.47
N TYR A 27 15.63 -1.55 4.32
CA TYR A 27 16.24 -1.12 3.07
C TYR A 27 15.55 0.14 2.54
N LEU A 28 16.31 1.22 2.34
CA LEU A 28 15.79 2.52 1.86
C LEU A 28 14.55 3.00 2.65
N GLY A 29 14.55 2.72 3.96
CA GLY A 29 13.45 3.06 4.87
C GLY A 29 12.31 2.04 4.92
N SER A 30 12.21 1.07 4.00
CA SER A 30 11.19 0.02 4.01
C SER A 30 11.65 -1.23 4.76
N LEU A 31 10.79 -1.77 5.61
CA LEU A 31 11.03 -3.01 6.36
C LEU A 31 10.69 -4.24 5.50
N LEU A 32 11.68 -5.08 5.29
CA LEU A 32 11.57 -6.37 4.63
C LEU A 32 11.63 -7.48 5.67
N THR A 33 10.72 -8.45 5.58
CA THR A 33 10.69 -9.64 6.43
C THR A 33 11.05 -10.88 5.62
N ASP A 34 11.66 -11.86 6.28
CA ASP A 34 12.02 -13.16 5.72
C ASP A 34 10.81 -13.92 5.14
N ASP A 35 9.63 -13.76 5.74
CA ASP A 35 8.39 -14.38 5.28
C ASP A 35 7.73 -13.68 4.08
N GLY A 36 8.27 -12.52 3.66
CA GLY A 36 7.82 -11.72 2.53
C GLY A 36 6.49 -10.99 2.75
N ARG A 37 6.03 -10.83 4.01
CA ARG A 37 4.75 -10.16 4.32
C ARG A 37 4.95 -8.68 4.58
N CYS A 38 3.98 -7.87 4.16
CA CYS A 38 4.03 -6.42 4.32
C CYS A 38 3.44 -5.91 5.66
N THR A 39 2.89 -6.78 6.50
CA THR A 39 2.15 -6.36 7.71
C THR A 39 2.99 -5.57 8.69
N CYS A 40 4.24 -5.97 8.93
CA CYS A 40 5.15 -5.25 9.83
C CYS A 40 5.49 -3.86 9.27
N GLU A 41 5.75 -3.77 7.97
CA GLU A 41 6.01 -2.49 7.29
C GLU A 41 4.78 -1.56 7.36
N ILE A 42 3.59 -2.06 7.05
CA ILE A 42 2.35 -1.27 7.09
C ILE A 42 2.08 -0.74 8.49
N LYS A 43 2.24 -1.58 9.53
CA LYS A 43 2.10 -1.16 10.93
C LYS A 43 3.12 -0.09 11.31
N SER A 44 4.37 -0.26 10.88
CA SER A 44 5.45 0.71 11.10
C SER A 44 5.13 2.07 10.45
N ARG A 45 4.66 2.07 9.19
CA ARG A 45 4.24 3.29 8.47
C ARG A 45 3.07 4.00 9.11
N ILE A 46 2.06 3.24 9.52
CA ILE A 46 0.92 3.78 10.27
C ILE A 46 1.40 4.42 11.58
N ALA A 47 2.30 3.77 12.33
CA ALA A 47 2.84 4.32 13.57
C ALA A 47 3.61 5.63 13.33
N MET A 48 4.48 5.66 12.31
CA MET A 48 5.21 6.88 11.91
C MET A 48 4.25 8.00 11.50
N ALA A 49 3.22 7.71 10.73
CA ALA A 49 2.23 8.69 10.30
C ALA A 49 1.40 9.23 11.49
N LYS A 50 1.01 8.37 12.43
CA LYS A 50 0.32 8.78 13.67
C LYS A 50 1.19 9.67 14.55
N ALA A 51 2.48 9.35 14.67
CA ALA A 51 3.44 10.19 15.38
C ALA A 51 3.61 11.56 14.70
N ALA A 52 3.74 11.59 13.38
CA ALA A 52 3.81 12.84 12.61
C ALA A 52 2.54 13.69 12.75
N PHE A 53 1.35 13.05 12.73
CA PHE A 53 0.08 13.73 12.97
C PHE A 53 0.09 14.40 14.35
N SER A 54 0.49 13.66 15.39
CA SER A 54 0.50 14.16 16.76
C SER A 54 1.45 15.34 16.95
N LYS A 55 2.65 15.28 16.32
CA LYS A 55 3.62 16.40 16.34
C LYS A 55 3.09 17.68 15.69
N LYS A 56 2.20 17.57 14.70
CA LYS A 56 1.62 18.72 13.98
C LYS A 56 0.11 18.86 14.23
N LYS A 57 -0.40 18.35 15.35
CA LYS A 57 -1.83 18.31 15.67
C LYS A 57 -2.50 19.69 15.54
N ASN A 58 -1.84 20.74 15.98
CA ASN A 58 -2.39 22.10 15.95
C ASN A 58 -2.72 22.55 14.52
N LEU A 59 -1.89 22.19 13.54
CA LEU A 59 -2.15 22.49 12.12
C LEU A 59 -3.41 21.78 11.63
N PHE A 60 -3.51 20.47 11.88
CA PHE A 60 -4.62 19.65 11.38
C PHE A 60 -5.94 19.84 12.15
N THR A 61 -5.92 20.47 13.32
CA THR A 61 -7.10 20.65 14.19
C THR A 61 -7.43 22.11 14.49
N SER A 62 -6.80 23.02 13.74
CA SER A 62 -7.04 24.46 13.77
C SER A 62 -8.39 24.84 13.16
N LYS A 63 -8.76 26.12 13.25
CA LYS A 63 -9.97 26.69 12.61
C LYS A 63 -9.81 26.91 11.09
N LEU A 64 -8.81 26.28 10.46
CA LEU A 64 -8.64 26.32 9.01
C LEU A 64 -9.83 25.67 8.31
N ASP A 65 -10.07 26.10 7.07
CA ASP A 65 -11.05 25.50 6.19
C ASP A 65 -10.91 23.96 6.15
N LEU A 66 -12.05 23.27 6.18
CA LEU A 66 -12.10 21.81 6.25
C LEU A 66 -11.38 21.18 5.05
N ASN A 67 -11.57 21.70 3.84
CA ASN A 67 -10.92 21.16 2.65
C ASN A 67 -9.41 21.38 2.70
N LEU A 68 -8.95 22.51 3.22
CA LEU A 68 -7.53 22.75 3.45
C LEU A 68 -6.94 21.75 4.46
N ARG A 69 -7.60 21.53 5.61
CA ARG A 69 -7.15 20.55 6.61
C ARG A 69 -7.08 19.13 6.03
N LYS A 70 -8.08 18.72 5.24
CA LYS A 70 -8.08 17.44 4.52
C LYS A 70 -6.89 17.32 3.57
N LYS A 71 -6.64 18.34 2.73
CA LYS A 71 -5.50 18.36 1.81
C LYS A 71 -4.17 18.26 2.56
N LEU A 72 -4.03 18.95 3.70
CA LEU A 72 -2.83 18.88 4.54
C LEU A 72 -2.63 17.46 5.11
N VAL A 73 -3.68 16.82 5.62
CA VAL A 73 -3.59 15.43 6.11
C VAL A 73 -3.20 14.48 4.98
N LYS A 74 -3.83 14.57 3.80
CA LYS A 74 -3.45 13.73 2.65
C LYS A 74 -2.03 14.01 2.16
N CYS A 75 -1.60 15.27 2.14
CA CYS A 75 -0.27 15.65 1.68
C CYS A 75 0.85 15.19 2.63
N TYR A 76 0.70 15.44 3.94
CA TYR A 76 1.76 15.16 4.92
C TYR A 76 1.66 13.79 5.57
N ILE A 77 0.45 13.36 5.91
CA ILE A 77 0.24 12.16 6.75
C ILE A 77 0.06 10.93 5.87
N TRP A 78 -0.72 11.02 4.79
CA TRP A 78 -0.85 9.89 3.87
C TRP A 78 0.43 9.65 3.07
N SER A 79 1.23 10.67 2.76
CA SER A 79 2.53 10.46 2.10
C SER A 79 3.47 9.60 2.94
N ILE A 80 3.52 9.82 4.27
CA ILE A 80 4.30 8.99 5.20
C ILE A 80 3.70 7.58 5.30
N ALA A 81 2.37 7.49 5.46
CA ALA A 81 1.68 6.23 5.64
C ALA A 81 1.75 5.34 4.39
N LEU A 82 1.74 5.93 3.19
CA LEU A 82 1.66 5.21 1.91
C LEU A 82 3.00 5.15 1.18
N TYR A 83 4.11 5.43 1.87
CA TYR A 83 5.44 5.29 1.29
C TYR A 83 5.72 3.82 0.95
N GLY A 84 6.03 3.55 -0.31
CA GLY A 84 6.29 2.20 -0.82
C GLY A 84 5.03 1.33 -0.94
N ALA A 85 3.83 1.91 -0.88
CA ALA A 85 2.59 1.15 -0.97
C ALA A 85 2.40 0.42 -2.31
N GLU A 86 3.12 0.86 -3.36
CA GLU A 86 3.15 0.25 -4.69
C GLU A 86 3.65 -1.20 -4.65
N THR A 87 4.55 -1.53 -3.71
CA THR A 87 5.15 -2.87 -3.62
C THR A 87 4.46 -3.78 -2.61
N TRP A 88 3.45 -3.27 -1.90
CA TRP A 88 2.79 -4.05 -0.85
C TRP A 88 1.88 -5.13 -1.43
N THR A 89 1.84 -6.29 -0.78
CA THR A 89 0.82 -7.32 -1.02
C THR A 89 -0.23 -7.23 0.08
N LEU A 90 -1.40 -6.65 -0.21
CA LEU A 90 -2.40 -6.32 0.80
C LEU A 90 -3.32 -7.50 1.12
N ARG A 91 -3.22 -8.07 2.32
CA ARG A 91 -4.21 -9.03 2.82
C ARG A 91 -5.41 -8.31 3.42
N ALA A 92 -6.52 -9.02 3.65
CA ALA A 92 -7.72 -8.43 4.26
C ALA A 92 -7.43 -7.77 5.63
N VAL A 93 -6.55 -8.38 6.43
CA VAL A 93 -6.12 -7.81 7.72
C VAL A 93 -5.35 -6.49 7.53
N ASP A 94 -4.49 -6.43 6.52
CA ASP A 94 -3.69 -5.24 6.21
C ASP A 94 -4.59 -4.10 5.68
N GLN A 95 -5.58 -4.44 4.84
CA GLN A 95 -6.60 -3.50 4.36
C GLN A 95 -7.39 -2.90 5.53
N LYS A 96 -7.86 -3.74 6.47
CA LYS A 96 -8.58 -3.29 7.66
C LYS A 96 -7.74 -2.33 8.52
N HIS A 97 -6.44 -2.58 8.65
CA HIS A 97 -5.54 -1.67 9.37
C HIS A 97 -5.42 -0.30 8.69
N LEU A 98 -5.34 -0.26 7.36
CA LEU A 98 -5.26 0.97 6.58
C LEU A 98 -6.57 1.77 6.65
N GLU A 99 -7.72 1.12 6.50
CA GLU A 99 -9.04 1.76 6.65
C GLU A 99 -9.24 2.30 8.07
N SER A 100 -8.83 1.54 9.09
CA SER A 100 -8.88 1.99 10.49
C SER A 100 -7.98 3.20 10.71
N PHE A 101 -6.83 3.26 10.04
CA PHE A 101 -5.94 4.41 10.08
C PHE A 101 -6.52 5.64 9.38
N GLU A 102 -7.19 5.48 8.24
CA GLU A 102 -7.92 6.55 7.56
C GLU A 102 -8.98 7.16 8.48
N MET A 103 -9.83 6.33 9.09
CA MET A 103 -10.83 6.78 10.04
C MET A 103 -10.21 7.46 11.27
N TRP A 104 -9.08 6.94 11.75
CA TRP A 104 -8.34 7.58 12.84
C TRP A 104 -7.88 8.99 12.46
N CYS A 105 -7.39 9.21 11.24
CA CYS A 105 -6.97 10.54 10.78
C CYS A 105 -8.15 11.53 10.80
N TRP A 106 -9.30 11.13 10.26
CA TRP A 106 -10.50 11.98 10.20
C TRP A 106 -11.06 12.31 11.58
N ARG A 107 -11.16 11.31 12.46
CA ARG A 107 -11.59 11.54 13.85
C ARG A 107 -10.67 12.50 14.59
N ARG A 108 -9.35 12.34 14.43
CA ARG A 108 -8.39 13.22 15.11
C ARG A 108 -8.41 14.64 14.55
N MET A 109 -8.63 14.80 13.25
CA MET A 109 -8.79 16.10 12.58
C MET A 109 -10.01 16.86 13.11
N GLU A 110 -11.15 16.15 13.26
CA GLU A 110 -12.42 16.69 13.79
C GLU A 110 -12.53 16.64 15.32
N LYS A 111 -11.44 16.30 16.02
CA LYS A 111 -11.38 16.21 17.50
C LYS A 111 -12.42 15.28 18.12
N ILE A 112 -12.90 14.29 17.38
CA ILE A 112 -13.87 13.31 17.86
C ILE A 112 -13.16 12.33 18.80
N SER A 113 -13.64 12.24 20.03
CA SER A 113 -13.19 11.29 21.04
C SER A 113 -13.81 9.92 20.81
N TRP A 114 -13.21 8.88 21.39
CA TRP A 114 -13.80 7.55 21.42
C TRP A 114 -15.06 7.50 22.31
N THR A 115 -15.14 8.38 23.31
CA THR A 115 -16.29 8.54 24.23
C THR A 115 -17.52 9.12 23.56
N ASP A 116 -17.38 9.70 22.37
CA ASP A 116 -18.50 10.33 21.66
C ASP A 116 -19.36 9.28 20.93
N TYR A 117 -18.90 8.02 20.86
CA TYR A 117 -19.58 6.89 20.21
C TYR A 117 -20.10 7.17 18.79
N VAL A 118 -19.50 8.14 18.09
CA VAL A 118 -19.89 8.54 16.73
C VAL A 118 -19.57 7.41 15.76
N ARG A 119 -20.52 7.02 14.91
CA ARG A 119 -20.33 5.98 13.87
C ARG A 119 -19.35 6.43 12.78
N ASN A 120 -18.75 5.49 12.04
CA ASN A 120 -17.74 5.85 11.03
C ASN A 120 -18.36 6.59 9.83
N GLU A 121 -19.59 6.25 9.48
CA GLU A 121 -20.36 6.83 8.39
C GLU A 121 -20.63 8.32 8.69
N GLU A 122 -21.04 8.62 9.91
CA GLU A 122 -21.26 9.99 10.39
C GLU A 122 -19.98 10.83 10.34
N VAL A 123 -18.82 10.25 10.68
CA VAL A 123 -17.53 10.96 10.53
C VAL A 123 -17.27 11.32 9.08
N LEU A 124 -17.51 10.38 8.14
CA LEU A 124 -17.29 10.59 6.71
C LEU A 124 -18.22 11.67 6.14
N ILE A 125 -19.48 11.72 6.59
CA ILE A 125 -20.43 12.79 6.25
C ILE A 125 -19.90 14.15 6.73
N ARG A 126 -19.46 14.25 7.99
CA ARG A 126 -18.90 15.50 8.57
C ARG A 126 -17.68 16.01 7.84
N VAL A 127 -16.76 15.12 7.44
CA VAL A 127 -15.58 15.52 6.66
C VAL A 127 -15.87 15.65 5.16
N SER A 128 -17.08 15.30 4.72
CA SER A 128 -17.47 15.22 3.31
C SER A 128 -16.43 14.46 2.49
N GLU A 129 -16.15 13.22 2.90
CA GLU A 129 -15.20 12.32 2.26
C GLU A 129 -15.69 10.88 2.20
N GLN A 130 -15.15 10.12 1.24
CA GLN A 130 -15.33 8.67 1.17
C GLN A 130 -14.08 7.94 1.65
N ARG A 131 -14.21 6.65 1.96
CA ARG A 131 -13.04 5.79 2.19
C ARG A 131 -12.24 5.67 0.90
N ASN A 132 -11.04 6.23 0.90
CA ASN A 132 -10.25 6.39 -0.31
C ASN A 132 -8.82 5.82 -0.16
N ILE A 133 -8.37 5.48 1.05
CA ILE A 133 -6.97 5.07 1.23
C ILE A 133 -6.58 3.82 0.40
N LEU A 134 -7.47 2.83 0.31
CA LEU A 134 -7.24 1.63 -0.49
C LEU A 134 -7.30 1.92 -2.00
N HIS A 135 -8.18 2.83 -2.40
CA HIS A 135 -8.28 3.28 -3.78
C HIS A 135 -7.00 4.02 -4.21
N GLU A 136 -6.49 4.92 -3.38
CA GLU A 136 -5.20 5.59 -3.62
C GLU A 136 -4.03 4.61 -3.73
N ILE A 137 -3.96 3.59 -2.87
CA ILE A 137 -2.94 2.55 -3.00
C ILE A 137 -3.09 1.80 -4.33
N ARG A 138 -4.32 1.45 -4.72
CA ARG A 138 -4.57 0.77 -5.99
C ARG A 138 -4.17 1.64 -7.19
N LYS A 139 -4.47 2.93 -7.15
CA LYS A 139 -4.10 3.93 -8.17
C LYS A 139 -2.58 4.05 -8.29
N ARG A 140 -1.87 4.17 -7.17
CA ARG A 140 -0.39 4.20 -7.13
C ARG A 140 0.23 2.92 -7.70
N LYS A 141 -0.26 1.76 -7.27
CA LYS A 141 0.13 0.45 -7.81
C LYS A 141 -0.06 0.38 -9.33
N ALA A 142 -1.24 0.76 -9.81
CA ALA A 142 -1.55 0.75 -11.23
C ALA A 142 -0.64 1.71 -12.01
N ASN A 143 -0.37 2.90 -11.49
CA ASN A 143 0.53 3.85 -12.15
C ASN A 143 1.96 3.28 -12.27
N TRP A 144 2.48 2.70 -11.19
CA TRP A 144 3.81 2.08 -11.18
C TRP A 144 3.88 0.86 -12.09
N ILE A 145 2.94 -0.07 -11.99
CA ILE A 145 2.88 -1.28 -12.82
C ILE A 145 2.72 -0.91 -14.30
N GLY A 146 1.83 0.04 -14.62
CA GLY A 146 1.65 0.52 -15.98
C GLY A 146 2.93 1.13 -16.55
N HIS A 147 3.73 1.82 -15.73
CA HIS A 147 5.05 2.31 -16.15
C HIS A 147 6.03 1.16 -16.41
N VAL A 148 6.11 0.18 -15.51
CA VAL A 148 6.99 -1.00 -15.65
C VAL A 148 6.64 -1.81 -16.91
N LEU A 149 5.36 -2.08 -17.15
CA LEU A 149 4.92 -2.91 -18.29
C LEU A 149 5.21 -2.26 -19.65
N ARG A 150 5.21 -0.92 -19.71
CA ARG A 150 5.50 -0.13 -20.92
C ARG A 150 7.00 0.03 -21.20
N ARG A 151 7.88 -0.22 -20.22
CA ARG A 151 9.33 -0.10 -20.39
C ARG A 151 9.96 -1.47 -20.59
N ASN A 152 10.97 -1.56 -21.45
CA ASN A 152 11.83 -2.75 -21.49
C ASN A 152 12.89 -2.61 -20.39
N CYS A 153 12.67 -3.24 -19.24
CA CYS A 153 13.56 -3.13 -18.08
C CYS A 153 13.57 -4.41 -17.27
N LEU A 154 14.62 -4.60 -16.46
CA LEU A 154 14.79 -5.77 -15.59
C LEU A 154 13.55 -6.04 -14.73
N LEU A 155 12.86 -5.01 -14.24
CA LEU A 155 11.65 -5.18 -13.43
C LEU A 155 10.51 -5.88 -14.20
N LYS A 156 10.40 -5.62 -15.51
CA LYS A 156 9.42 -6.30 -16.36
C LYS A 156 9.79 -7.78 -16.53
N GLU A 157 11.06 -8.08 -16.73
CA GLU A 157 11.56 -9.46 -16.79
C GLU A 157 11.35 -10.19 -15.46
N VAL A 158 11.56 -9.54 -14.32
CA VAL A 158 11.30 -10.10 -13.00
C VAL A 158 9.81 -10.41 -12.79
N ILE A 159 8.91 -9.56 -13.29
CA ILE A 159 7.46 -9.79 -13.21
C ILE A 159 7.03 -10.95 -14.12
N GLU A 160 7.61 -11.05 -15.32
CA GLU A 160 7.27 -12.05 -16.33
C GLU A 160 8.03 -13.38 -16.16
N GLY A 161 9.09 -13.35 -15.35
CA GLY A 161 9.95 -14.48 -15.08
C GLY A 161 9.17 -15.66 -14.50
N LYS A 162 9.30 -16.82 -15.14
CA LYS A 162 8.79 -18.07 -14.60
C LYS A 162 9.79 -18.58 -13.56
N ILE A 163 9.30 -18.89 -12.36
CA ILE A 163 10.10 -19.62 -11.38
C ILE A 163 10.11 -21.08 -11.81
N GLU A 164 11.29 -21.66 -11.98
CA GLU A 164 11.44 -23.09 -12.23
C GLU A 164 10.95 -23.91 -11.02
N GLY A 165 10.13 -24.93 -11.29
CA GLY A 165 9.57 -25.83 -10.28
C GLY A 165 8.04 -25.80 -10.20
N ARG A 166 7.48 -26.83 -9.54
CA ARG A 166 6.04 -26.92 -9.28
C ARG A 166 5.71 -26.22 -7.96
N ILE A 167 4.80 -25.25 -7.99
CA ILE A 167 4.22 -24.69 -6.77
C ILE A 167 3.22 -25.72 -6.23
N GLU A 168 3.47 -26.25 -5.02
CA GLU A 168 2.53 -27.15 -4.34
C GLU A 168 1.12 -26.54 -4.32
N VAL A 169 0.13 -27.34 -4.73
CA VAL A 169 -1.28 -26.95 -4.82
C VAL A 169 -1.90 -26.93 -3.42
N THR A 170 -1.47 -25.96 -2.62
CA THR A 170 -2.10 -25.57 -1.36
C THR A 170 -2.66 -24.16 -1.49
N ARG A 171 -3.17 -23.57 -0.40
CA ARG A 171 -3.66 -22.18 -0.41
C ARG A 171 -2.59 -21.22 -0.95
N ARG A 172 -2.81 -20.72 -2.17
CA ARG A 172 -1.87 -19.81 -2.86
C ARG A 172 -1.75 -18.52 -2.07
N ARG A 173 -0.52 -18.04 -1.87
CA ARG A 173 -0.27 -16.71 -1.29
C ARG A 173 -0.79 -15.67 -2.28
N LYS A 174 -1.38 -14.60 -1.73
CA LYS A 174 -1.76 -13.43 -2.51
C LYS A 174 -0.49 -12.83 -3.14
N LYS A 175 -0.59 -12.39 -4.39
CA LYS A 175 0.48 -11.74 -5.14
C LYS A 175 0.19 -10.25 -5.25
N MET A 176 1.24 -9.48 -5.51
CA MET A 176 1.14 -8.03 -5.71
C MET A 176 0.15 -7.64 -6.83
N LEU A 177 0.14 -8.40 -7.94
CA LEU A 177 -0.72 -8.14 -9.09
C LEU A 177 -2.20 -8.51 -8.86
N ASP A 178 -2.50 -9.34 -7.85
CA ASP A 178 -3.87 -9.76 -7.55
C ASP A 178 -4.76 -8.56 -7.17
N ASP A 179 -4.17 -7.48 -6.64
CA ASP A 179 -4.87 -6.25 -6.29
C ASP A 179 -5.35 -5.43 -7.51
N LEU A 180 -4.75 -5.64 -8.69
CA LEU A 180 -5.19 -4.97 -9.92
C LEU A 180 -6.39 -5.67 -10.56
N GLY A 181 -6.55 -6.98 -10.31
CA GLY A 181 -7.79 -7.72 -10.54
C GLY A 181 -8.29 -7.68 -11.98
N ASP A 182 -7.46 -8.06 -12.95
CA ASP A 182 -7.99 -8.35 -14.29
C ASP A 182 -8.57 -9.77 -14.33
N ARG A 183 -9.89 -9.88 -14.41
CA ARG A 183 -10.60 -11.17 -14.55
C ARG A 183 -10.14 -11.95 -15.78
N ARG A 184 -9.61 -11.27 -16.79
CA ARG A 184 -9.07 -11.88 -18.02
C ARG A 184 -7.59 -12.27 -17.92
N GLY A 185 -6.97 -12.07 -16.76
CA GLY A 185 -5.59 -12.47 -16.50
C GLY A 185 -4.53 -11.45 -16.89
N TYR A 186 -3.27 -11.84 -16.73
CA TYR A 186 -2.11 -10.95 -16.87
C TYR A 186 -1.88 -10.46 -18.29
N CYS A 187 -2.11 -11.28 -19.32
CA CYS A 187 -1.91 -10.88 -20.72
C CYS A 187 -2.80 -9.68 -21.09
N HIS A 188 -4.07 -9.72 -20.68
CA HIS A 188 -5.02 -8.63 -20.92
C HIS A 188 -4.63 -7.34 -20.17
N LEU A 189 -4.14 -7.49 -18.95
CA LEU A 189 -3.61 -6.37 -18.16
C LEU A 189 -2.41 -5.71 -18.88
N LYS A 190 -1.51 -6.52 -19.46
CA LYS A 190 -0.34 -6.04 -20.21
C LYS A 190 -0.74 -5.28 -21.48
N GLU A 191 -1.69 -5.81 -22.25
CA GLU A 191 -2.22 -5.13 -23.44
C GLU A 191 -2.87 -3.79 -23.09
N LYS A 192 -3.72 -3.77 -22.07
CA LYS A 192 -4.32 -2.53 -21.56
C LYS A 192 -3.29 -1.50 -21.11
N ALA A 193 -2.17 -1.93 -20.53
CA ALA A 193 -1.15 -1.03 -20.04
C ALA A 193 -0.45 -0.24 -21.16
N LEU A 194 -0.49 -0.72 -22.41
CA LEU A 194 0.05 -0.01 -23.57
C LEU A 194 -0.77 1.24 -23.91
N ASP A 195 -2.10 1.16 -23.79
CA ASP A 195 -3.00 2.29 -23.98
C ASP A 195 -3.08 3.12 -22.68
N ARG A 196 -2.36 4.25 -22.66
CA ARG A 196 -2.29 5.14 -21.48
C ARG A 196 -3.65 5.69 -21.07
N ILE A 197 -4.55 5.95 -22.02
CA ILE A 197 -5.86 6.54 -21.76
C ILE A 197 -6.76 5.49 -21.14
N LYS A 198 -6.84 4.30 -21.75
CA LYS A 198 -7.60 3.17 -21.18
C LYS A 198 -7.08 2.78 -19.81
N TRP A 199 -5.75 2.71 -19.64
CA TRP A 199 -5.12 2.39 -18.36
C TRP A 199 -5.51 3.39 -17.27
N ARG A 200 -5.40 4.70 -17.55
CA ARG A 200 -5.80 5.75 -16.61
C ARG A 200 -7.29 5.68 -16.28
N ASN A 201 -8.15 5.41 -17.26
CA ASN A 201 -9.59 5.31 -17.04
C ASN A 201 -9.98 4.09 -16.17
N CYS A 202 -9.21 3.00 -16.21
CA CYS A 202 -9.45 1.82 -15.39
C CYS A 202 -9.12 2.01 -13.91
N PHE A 203 -8.11 2.84 -13.59
CA PHE A 203 -7.55 2.93 -12.23
C PHE A 203 -7.51 4.35 -11.65
N GLY A 204 -7.88 5.36 -12.43
CA GLY A 204 -7.72 6.78 -12.09
C GLY A 204 -9.02 7.52 -11.80
N ARG A 205 -10.19 6.88 -11.88
CA ARG A 205 -11.45 7.50 -11.42
C ARG A 205 -11.45 7.56 -9.90
N ASP A 206 -11.52 8.76 -9.36
CA ASP A 206 -11.70 8.95 -7.92
C ASP A 206 -13.02 8.32 -7.47
N CYS A 207 -13.10 7.92 -6.20
CA CYS A 207 -14.34 7.47 -5.57
C CYS A 207 -15.43 8.55 -5.85
N GLY A 208 -16.61 8.12 -6.31
CA GLY A 208 -17.69 9.02 -6.73
C GLY A 208 -18.18 9.95 -5.61
N PRO A 209 -19.22 10.77 -5.85
CA PRO A 209 -19.72 11.69 -4.83
C PRO A 209 -20.12 10.93 -3.56
N VAL A 210 -19.88 11.55 -2.40
CA VAL A 210 -20.38 11.10 -1.09
C VAL A 210 -21.90 10.99 -1.20
N VAL A 211 -22.45 9.78 -1.08
CA VAL A 211 -23.89 9.56 -0.88
C VAL A 211 -24.14 9.54 0.61
#